data_AF-A0A958Q655-F1
#
_entry.id   AF-A0A958Q655-F1
#
_cell.length_a   1.000
_cell.length_b   1.000
_cell.length_c   1.000
_cell.angle_alpha   90.00
_cell.angle_beta   90.00
_cell.angle_gamma   90.00
#
_symmetry.space_group_name_H-M   'P 1'
#
loop_
_entity.id
_entity.type
_entity.pdbx_description
1 polymer ?
#
loop_
_entity_poly.entity_id
_entity_poly.type
_entity_poly.pdbx_seq_one_letter_code
_entity_poly.pdbx_strand_id
1 'polypeptide(L)'
;MFPWYNINMKLAWITDPHFELLQPFAPREFTRCVKEETGCDALLVSGDIANGPGLKHTLEEMTQGAAGCPIYFVLGNHDYYDMKID
;
A
#
# COMPACT_ATOMS: atom_id res chain seq x y z
N MET A 1 -22.13 -7.63 31.61
CA MET A 1 -21.47 -7.90 30.31
C MET A 1 -21.23 -6.55 29.65
N PHE A 2 -19.99 -6.09 29.52
CA PHE A 2 -19.70 -4.74 29.01
C PHE A 2 -19.88 -4.70 27.48
N PRO A 3 -20.68 -3.78 26.91
CA PRO A 3 -21.04 -3.79 25.47
C PRO A 3 -19.96 -3.39 24.47
N TRP A 4 -18.72 -3.09 24.91
CA TRP A 4 -17.80 -2.27 24.12
C TRP A 4 -16.42 -2.92 24.02
N TYR A 5 -16.22 -3.78 23.02
CA TYR A 5 -15.00 -3.82 22.19
C TYR A 5 -15.15 -4.92 21.15
N ASN A 6 -15.69 -4.58 19.97
CA ASN A 6 -15.54 -5.46 18.81
C ASN A 6 -14.17 -5.12 18.19
N ILE A 7 -13.10 -5.73 18.69
CA ILE A 7 -11.70 -5.52 18.24
C ILE A 7 -11.39 -6.22 16.91
N ASN A 8 -12.40 -6.54 16.10
CA ASN A 8 -12.19 -7.34 14.90
C ASN A 8 -11.59 -6.48 13.78
N MET A 9 -10.36 -6.04 13.98
CA MET A 9 -9.53 -5.32 13.04
C MET A 9 -8.96 -6.31 12.04
N LYS A 10 -9.25 -6.10 10.77
CA LYS A 10 -8.75 -6.91 9.68
C LYS A 10 -7.66 -6.14 8.93
N LEU A 11 -6.46 -6.70 8.89
CA LEU A 11 -5.32 -6.09 8.21
C LEU A 11 -5.04 -6.86 6.91
N ALA A 12 -4.83 -6.14 5.81
CA ALA A 12 -4.23 -6.71 4.61
C ALA A 12 -2.73 -6.43 4.64
N TRP A 13 -1.90 -7.41 4.30
CA TRP A 13 -0.44 -7.26 4.27
C TRP A 13 0.08 -7.55 2.86
N ILE A 14 0.85 -6.59 2.34
CA ILE A 14 1.48 -6.61 1.02
C ILE A 14 3.00 -6.50 1.24
N THR A 15 3.78 -7.27 0.50
CA THR A 15 5.24 -7.24 0.54
C THR A 15 5.80 -7.34 -0.87
N ASP A 16 6.86 -6.58 -1.14
CA ASP A 16 7.65 -6.63 -2.39
C ASP A 16 6.82 -6.53 -3.69
N PRO A 17 5.83 -5.60 -3.81
CA PRO A 17 4.94 -5.58 -4.97
C PRO A 17 5.61 -5.08 -6.27
N HIS A 18 6.74 -4.35 -6.19
CA HIS A 18 7.47 -3.86 -7.37
C HIS A 18 6.58 -3.26 -8.46
N PHE A 19 5.75 -2.29 -8.09
CA PHE A 19 4.71 -1.74 -8.96
C PHE A 19 5.25 -1.09 -10.25
N GLU A 20 6.52 -0.69 -10.29
CA GLU A 20 7.23 -0.19 -11.48
C GLU A 20 7.32 -1.23 -12.60
N LEU A 21 7.20 -2.52 -12.28
CA LEU A 21 7.17 -3.61 -13.26
C LEU A 21 5.78 -3.80 -13.89
N LEU A 22 4.77 -3.10 -13.37
CA LEU A 22 3.39 -3.19 -13.80
C LEU A 22 2.97 -1.96 -14.62
N GLN A 23 1.96 -2.12 -15.48
CA GLN A 23 1.46 -1.03 -16.33
C GLN A 23 0.87 0.14 -15.51
N PRO A 24 0.81 1.37 -16.07
CA PRO A 24 0.69 2.64 -15.32
C PRO A 24 -0.59 2.88 -14.48
N PHE A 25 -1.45 1.88 -14.28
CA PHE A 25 -2.62 1.97 -13.38
C PHE A 25 -2.69 0.80 -12.38
N ALA A 26 -1.68 -0.06 -12.35
CA ALA A 26 -1.67 -1.24 -11.51
C ALA A 26 -1.73 -0.95 -9.99
N PRO A 27 -1.04 0.07 -9.42
CA PRO A 27 -1.08 0.28 -7.96
C PRO A 27 -2.47 0.63 -7.45
N ARG A 28 -3.19 1.47 -8.19
CA ARG A 28 -4.55 1.90 -7.86
C ARG A 28 -5.53 0.74 -7.91
N GLU A 29 -5.59 0.06 -9.05
CA GLU A 29 -6.54 -1.04 -9.24
C GLU A 29 -6.23 -2.22 -8.30
N PHE A 30 -4.95 -2.54 -8.10
CA PHE A 30 -4.55 -3.56 -7.13
C PHE A 30 -5.03 -3.20 -5.72
N THR A 31 -4.77 -1.98 -5.28
CA THR A 31 -5.15 -1.55 -3.92
C THR A 31 -6.66 -1.51 -3.75
N ARG A 32 -7.40 -1.08 -4.80
CA ARG A 32 -8.86 -1.12 -4.85
C ARG A 32 -9.38 -2.54 -4.68
N CYS A 33 -8.88 -3.49 -5.48
CA CYS A 33 -9.28 -4.90 -5.39
C CYS A 33 -8.97 -5.48 -4.00
N VAL A 34 -7.78 -5.23 -3.44
CA VAL A 34 -7.45 -5.70 -2.08
C VAL A 34 -8.44 -5.15 -1.05
N LYS A 35 -8.77 -3.85 -1.11
CA LYS A 35 -9.73 -3.25 -0.18
C LYS A 35 -11.13 -3.84 -0.33
N GLU A 36 -11.63 -3.96 -1.56
CA GLU A 36 -12.98 -4.47 -1.85
C GLU A 36 -13.13 -5.95 -1.49
N GLU A 37 -12.17 -6.79 -1.86
CA GLU A 37 -12.25 -8.25 -1.66
C GLU A 37 -12.01 -8.65 -0.19
N THR A 38 -11.12 -7.94 0.50
CA THR A 38 -10.80 -8.28 1.90
C THR A 38 -11.70 -7.56 2.88
N GLY A 39 -12.18 -6.36 2.58
CA GLY A 39 -12.83 -5.49 3.56
C GLY A 39 -11.90 -5.09 4.72
N CYS A 40 -10.57 -5.08 4.52
CA CYS A 40 -9.60 -4.74 5.56
C CYS A 40 -9.76 -3.32 6.09
N ASP A 41 -9.47 -3.10 7.36
CA ASP A 41 -9.51 -1.80 8.02
C ASP A 41 -8.23 -0.99 7.82
N ALA A 42 -7.12 -1.66 7.46
CA ALA A 42 -5.87 -1.02 7.07
C ALA A 42 -5.05 -1.93 6.14
N LEU A 43 -4.20 -1.31 5.33
CA LEU A 43 -3.17 -1.97 4.54
C LEU A 43 -1.81 -1.79 5.19
N LEU A 44 -1.05 -2.87 5.33
CA LEU A 44 0.35 -2.89 5.73
C LEU A 44 1.21 -3.20 4.52
N VAL A 45 2.26 -2.43 4.28
CA VAL A 45 3.17 -2.61 3.14
C VAL A 45 4.61 -2.68 3.62
N SER A 46 5.29 -3.80 3.40
CA SER A 46 6.65 -4.03 3.92
C SER A 46 7.74 -3.96 2.86
N GLY A 47 7.94 -2.79 2.29
CA GLY A 47 9.09 -2.47 1.43
C GLY A 47 9.00 -3.01 0.01
N ASP A 48 9.99 -2.59 -0.79
CA ASP A 48 10.17 -2.87 -2.21
C ASP A 48 8.86 -2.66 -3.00
N ILE A 49 8.25 -1.50 -2.70
CA ILE A 49 6.97 -1.05 -3.20
C ILE A 49 7.10 -0.61 -4.66
N ALA A 50 8.11 0.19 -4.93
CA ALA A 50 8.41 0.77 -6.22
C ALA A 50 9.93 1.00 -6.39
N ASN A 51 10.36 1.59 -7.51
CA ASN A 51 11.67 2.25 -7.58
C ASN A 51 11.64 3.63 -6.93
N GLY A 52 12.81 4.16 -6.55
CA GLY A 52 12.92 5.46 -5.87
C GLY A 52 12.19 6.61 -6.57
N PRO A 53 12.43 6.88 -7.86
CA PRO A 53 11.76 7.97 -8.57
C PRO A 53 10.23 7.79 -8.68
N GLY A 54 9.74 6.56 -8.77
CA GLY A 54 8.32 6.24 -8.92
C GLY A 54 7.57 6.11 -7.60
N LEU A 55 8.27 5.97 -6.47
CA LEU A 55 7.68 5.67 -5.17
C LEU A 55 6.56 6.61 -4.76
N LYS A 56 6.79 7.93 -4.86
CA LYS A 56 5.79 8.93 -4.48
C LYS A 56 4.50 8.76 -5.29
N HIS A 57 4.63 8.63 -6.61
CA HIS A 57 3.49 8.44 -7.51
C HIS A 57 2.76 7.13 -7.21
N THR A 58 3.51 6.03 -6.98
CA THR A 58 2.95 4.74 -6.59
C THR A 58 2.13 4.85 -5.31
N LEU A 59 2.65 5.50 -4.26
CA LEU A 59 1.94 5.69 -3.00
C LEU A 59 0.67 6.56 -3.18
N GLU A 60 0.72 7.58 -4.03
CA GLU A 60 -0.47 8.39 -4.38
C GLU A 60 -1.54 7.56 -5.10
N GLU A 61 -1.15 6.68 -6.02
CA GLU A 61 -2.06 5.77 -6.73
C GLU A 61 -2.67 4.71 -5.79
N MET A 62 -1.86 4.13 -4.91
CA MET A 62 -2.34 3.22 -3.86
C MET A 62 -3.34 3.92 -2.93
N THR A 63 -3.05 5.15 -2.51
CA THR A 63 -3.92 5.94 -1.63
C THR A 63 -5.28 6.21 -2.28
N GLN A 64 -5.28 6.51 -3.59
CA GLN A 64 -6.52 6.67 -4.36
C GLN A 64 -7.32 5.37 -4.41
N GLY A 65 -6.67 4.22 -4.67
CA GLY A 65 -7.32 2.90 -4.69
C GLY A 65 -7.85 2.44 -3.33
N ALA A 66 -7.18 2.82 -2.23
CA ALA A 66 -7.56 2.45 -0.88
C ALA A 66 -8.84 3.13 -0.37
N ALA A 67 -9.34 4.17 -1.07
CA ALA A 67 -10.61 4.83 -0.80
C ALA A 67 -10.80 5.24 0.69
N GLY A 68 -9.76 5.80 1.30
CA GLY A 68 -9.77 6.23 2.70
C GLY A 68 -9.36 5.16 3.72
N CYS A 69 -9.07 3.93 3.27
CA CYS A 69 -8.41 2.92 4.10
C CYS A 69 -6.94 3.36 4.38
N PRO A 70 -6.49 3.42 5.64
CA PRO A 70 -5.13 3.82 5.96
C PRO A 70 -4.11 2.81 5.43
N ILE A 71 -3.02 3.33 4.87
CA ILE A 71 -1.87 2.56 4.41
C ILE A 71 -0.69 2.87 5.33
N TYR A 72 -0.16 1.85 5.99
CA TYR A 72 1.09 1.92 6.75
C TYR A 72 2.17 1.22 5.96
N PHE A 73 3.30 1.90 5.75
CA PHE A 73 4.39 1.33 4.99
C PHE A 73 5.74 1.54 5.66
N VAL A 74 6.66 0.63 5.38
CA VAL A 74 8.10 0.82 5.58
C VAL A 74 8.79 0.75 4.23
N LEU A 75 9.90 1.47 4.08
CA LEU A 75 10.68 1.47 2.84
C LEU A 75 11.63 0.27 2.83
N GLY A 76 11.70 -0.41 1.69
CA GLY A 76 12.71 -1.40 1.37
C GLY A 76 13.94 -0.75 0.72
N ASN A 77 14.96 -1.56 0.41
CA ASN A 77 16.17 -1.05 -0.23
C ASN A 77 15.91 -0.58 -1.67
N HIS A 78 14.97 -1.20 -2.38
CA HIS A 78 14.64 -0.84 -3.75
C HIS A 78 13.87 0.48 -3.82
N ASP A 79 13.06 0.77 -2.80
CA ASP A 79 12.34 2.04 -2.67
C ASP A 79 13.27 3.26 -2.53
N TYR A 80 14.51 3.05 -2.07
CA TYR A 80 15.54 4.10 -2.00
C TYR A 80 16.46 4.10 -3.22
N TYR A 81 16.48 3.00 -3.98
CA TYR A 81 17.41 2.83 -5.09
C TYR A 81 17.16 3.89 -6.17
N ASP A 82 18.26 4.53 -6.60
CA ASP A 82 18.27 5.63 -7.59
C ASP A 82 17.53 6.91 -7.15
N MET A 83 17.24 7.08 -5.85
CA MET A 83 16.85 8.38 -5.31
C MET A 83 18.05 9.33 -5.35
N LYS A 84 17.85 10.49 -6.01
CA LYS A 84 18.78 11.61 -5.94
C LYS A 84 18.40 12.52 -4.79
N ILE A 85 19.39 13.01 -4.07
CA ILE A 85 19.22 14.14 -3.16
C ILE A 85 19.33 15.39 -4.02
N ASP A 86 18.24 16.13 -4.16
CA ASP A 86 18.23 17.48 -4.74
C ASP A 86 18.76 18.53 -3.75
#